data_AF-A0A928U6I5-F1
#
_entry.id   AF-A0A928U6I5-F1
#
_cell.length_a   1.000
_cell.length_b   1.000
_cell.length_c   1.000
_cell.angle_alpha   90.00
_cell.angle_beta   90.00
_cell.angle_gamma   90.00
#
_symmetry.space_group_name_H-M   'P 1'
#
loop_
_entity.id
_entity.type
_entity.pdbx_description
1 polymer ?
#
loop_
_entity_poly.entity_id
_entity_poly.type
_entity_poly.pdbx_seq_one_letter_code
_entity_poly.pdbx_strand_id
1 'polypeptide(L)'
;MPIINTLEIYEDLKSQFKEDEARTLTKALEKSLEEYQKKQESFLATKDDIAKLREELKDDINSLSLITKNDIANLRSELKDDIANLRSELKDDITNLRSEQKDDITKFQIETKNDMTKLREELKEDINKVRNDLANAKAEIIKWLFIFLIGQGATIISILKFIK
;
A
#
# COMPACT_ATOMS: atom_id res chain seq x y z
N MET A 1 -63.14 -2.13 25.66
CA MET A 1 -64.27 -2.72 24.91
C MET A 1 -65.56 -2.37 25.64
N PRO A 2 -66.67 -2.12 24.92
CA PRO A 2 -67.96 -1.94 25.56
C PRO A 2 -68.38 -3.27 26.23
N ILE A 3 -68.68 -3.23 27.52
CA ILE A 3 -69.29 -4.34 28.24
C ILE A 3 -70.76 -4.34 27.80
N ILE A 4 -71.15 -5.34 27.02
CA ILE A 4 -72.55 -5.48 26.60
C ILE A 4 -73.36 -5.90 27.82
N ASN A 5 -74.36 -5.11 28.17
CA ASN A 5 -75.22 -5.35 29.31
C ASN A 5 -76.26 -6.42 28.94
N THR A 6 -75.96 -7.69 29.23
CA THR A 6 -76.84 -8.83 28.93
C THR A 6 -78.17 -8.76 29.67
N LEU A 7 -78.23 -8.02 30.80
CA LEU A 7 -79.44 -7.76 31.55
C LEU A 7 -80.41 -6.85 30.79
N GLU A 8 -79.89 -5.82 30.13
CA GLU A 8 -80.67 -4.85 29.36
C GLU A 8 -81.24 -5.50 28.09
N ILE A 9 -80.44 -6.35 27.43
CA ILE A 9 -80.88 -7.15 26.27
C ILE A 9 -82.00 -8.14 26.64
N TYR A 10 -81.91 -8.75 27.83
CA TYR A 10 -82.94 -9.66 28.32
C TYR A 10 -84.27 -8.93 28.59
N GLU A 11 -84.23 -7.77 29.25
CA GLU A 11 -85.41 -6.94 29.53
C GLU A 11 -86.07 -6.45 28.23
N ASP A 12 -85.28 -6.04 27.24
CA ASP A 12 -85.78 -5.64 25.92
C ASP A 12 -86.45 -6.80 25.17
N LEU A 13 -85.85 -7.99 25.18
CA LEU A 13 -86.40 -9.19 24.54
C LEU A 13 -87.66 -9.69 25.27
N LYS A 14 -87.74 -9.55 26.59
CA LYS A 14 -88.91 -9.93 27.40
C LYS A 14 -90.13 -9.06 27.10
N SER A 15 -89.95 -7.85 26.56
CA SER A 15 -91.05 -6.98 26.15
C SER A 15 -91.79 -7.46 24.88
N GLN A 16 -91.15 -8.31 24.05
CA GLN A 16 -91.68 -8.76 22.75
C GLN A 16 -91.80 -10.28 22.60
N PHE A 17 -91.15 -11.06 23.47
CA PHE A 17 -91.12 -12.53 23.43
C PHE A 17 -91.58 -13.16 24.75
N LYS A 18 -91.88 -14.46 24.74
CA LYS A 18 -92.10 -15.20 26.00
C LYS A 18 -90.79 -15.31 26.78
N GLU A 19 -90.90 -15.41 28.10
CA GLU A 19 -89.76 -15.39 29.01
C GLU A 19 -88.70 -16.47 28.67
N ASP A 20 -89.14 -17.67 28.27
CA ASP A 20 -88.25 -18.76 27.85
C ASP A 20 -87.52 -18.49 26.52
N GLU A 21 -88.19 -17.83 25.58
CA GLU A 21 -87.62 -17.47 24.26
C GLU A 21 -86.61 -16.33 24.41
N ALA A 22 -86.96 -15.27 25.16
CA ALA A 22 -86.06 -14.17 25.49
C ALA A 22 -84.79 -14.66 26.22
N ARG A 23 -84.95 -15.59 27.17
CA ARG A 23 -83.82 -16.20 27.90
C ARG A 23 -82.93 -17.02 27.00
N THR A 24 -83.50 -17.77 26.06
CA THR A 24 -82.74 -18.63 25.13
C THR A 24 -81.94 -17.80 24.14
N LEU A 25 -82.54 -16.75 23.58
CA LEU A 25 -81.87 -15.82 22.67
C LEU A 25 -80.77 -15.03 23.38
N THR A 26 -81.02 -14.55 24.61
CA THR A 26 -80.02 -13.85 25.42
C THR A 26 -78.80 -14.74 25.68
N LYS A 27 -79.00 -16.01 26.06
CA LYS A 27 -77.91 -16.98 26.28
C LYS A 27 -77.13 -17.31 24.99
N ALA A 28 -77.82 -17.44 23.86
CA ALA A 28 -77.16 -17.70 22.58
C ALA A 28 -76.30 -16.51 22.14
N LEU A 29 -76.80 -15.28 22.33
CA LEU A 29 -76.06 -14.04 22.08
C LEU A 29 -74.84 -13.91 23.00
N GLU A 30 -75.03 -14.12 24.30
CA GLU A 30 -73.95 -14.12 25.30
C GLU A 30 -72.83 -15.10 24.91
N LYS A 31 -73.18 -16.35 24.58
CA LYS A 31 -72.22 -17.35 24.13
C LYS A 31 -71.50 -16.94 22.84
N SER A 32 -72.20 -16.41 21.84
CA SER A 32 -71.57 -15.96 20.59
C SER A 32 -70.61 -14.78 20.80
N LEU A 33 -70.92 -13.90 21.75
CA LEU A 33 -70.11 -12.75 22.12
C LEU A 33 -68.86 -13.16 22.89
N GLU A 34 -68.99 -14.10 23.83
CA GLU A 34 -67.85 -14.72 24.52
C GLU A 34 -66.93 -15.42 23.53
N GLU A 35 -67.47 -16.18 22.57
CA GLU A 35 -66.68 -16.84 21.52
C GLU A 35 -65.97 -15.80 20.63
N TYR A 36 -66.63 -14.69 20.28
CA TYR A 36 -66.03 -13.62 19.49
C TYR A 36 -64.94 -12.85 20.26
N GLN A 37 -65.17 -12.53 21.54
CA GLN A 37 -64.19 -11.89 22.41
C GLN A 37 -62.97 -12.78 22.62
N LYS A 38 -63.16 -14.05 22.93
CA LYS A 38 -62.08 -15.03 23.08
C LYS A 38 -61.27 -15.17 21.79
N LYS A 39 -61.95 -15.15 20.64
CA LYS A 39 -61.29 -15.14 19.33
C LYS A 39 -60.50 -13.85 19.11
N GLN A 40 -61.02 -12.68 19.46
CA GLN A 40 -60.27 -11.42 19.38
C GLN A 40 -59.05 -11.42 20.31
N GLU A 41 -59.20 -11.86 21.56
CA GLU A 41 -58.09 -11.99 22.52
C GLU A 41 -57.00 -12.92 22.02
N SER A 42 -57.36 -14.01 21.31
CA SER A 42 -56.38 -14.93 20.74
C SER A 42 -55.50 -14.33 19.64
N PHE A 43 -55.90 -13.19 19.05
CA PHE A 43 -55.08 -12.44 18.09
C PHE A 43 -54.23 -11.34 18.72
N LEU A 44 -54.42 -11.03 20.00
CA LEU A 44 -53.67 -9.98 20.69
C LEU A 44 -52.35 -10.53 21.21
N ALA A 45 -51.26 -9.81 20.94
CA ALA A 45 -49.99 -10.07 21.61
C ALA A 45 -50.15 -9.79 23.12
N THR A 46 -49.70 -10.73 23.94
CA THR A 46 -49.74 -10.62 25.39
C THR A 46 -48.53 -9.84 25.90
N LYS A 47 -48.58 -9.42 27.17
CA LYS A 47 -47.40 -8.84 27.84
C LYS A 47 -46.23 -9.83 27.92
N ASP A 48 -46.51 -11.13 27.94
CA ASP A 48 -45.51 -12.19 27.97
C ASP A 48 -44.78 -12.30 26.61
N ASP A 49 -45.52 -12.21 25.50
CA ASP A 49 -44.93 -12.19 24.15
C ASP A 49 -44.00 -10.99 23.96
N ILE A 50 -44.42 -9.81 24.44
CA ILE A 50 -43.58 -8.60 24.40
C ILE A 50 -42.34 -8.75 25.29
N ALA A 51 -42.47 -9.39 26.46
CA ALA A 51 -41.35 -9.62 27.37
C ALA A 51 -40.31 -10.56 26.74
N LYS A 52 -40.76 -11.67 26.13
CA LYS A 52 -39.90 -12.61 25.40
C LYS A 52 -39.17 -11.94 24.25
N LEU A 53 -39.88 -11.22 23.39
CA LEU A 53 -39.27 -10.46 22.29
C LEU A 53 -38.24 -9.44 22.78
N ARG A 54 -38.48 -8.82 23.94
CA ARG A 54 -37.54 -7.87 24.54
C ARG A 54 -36.28 -8.56 25.06
N GLU A 55 -36.40 -9.76 25.63
CA GLU A 55 -35.26 -10.57 26.05
C GLU A 55 -34.44 -11.04 24.85
N GLU A 56 -35.10 -11.60 23.84
CA GLU A 56 -34.46 -12.02 22.57
C GLU A 56 -33.71 -10.86 21.92
N LEU A 57 -34.36 -9.69 21.78
CA LEU A 57 -33.73 -8.51 21.19
C LEU A 57 -32.52 -8.02 22.02
N LYS A 58 -32.60 -8.12 23.35
CA LYS A 58 -31.49 -7.75 24.23
C LYS A 58 -30.31 -8.70 24.05
N ASP A 59 -30.56 -9.99 23.90
CA ASP A 59 -29.53 -11.00 23.69
C ASP A 59 -28.89 -10.87 22.30
N ASP A 60 -29.69 -10.56 21.27
CA ASP A 60 -29.19 -10.25 19.92
C ASP A 60 -28.28 -9.01 19.94
N ILE A 61 -28.71 -7.94 20.61
CA ILE A 61 -27.90 -6.71 20.75
C ILE A 61 -26.58 -7.00 21.48
N ASN A 62 -26.61 -7.80 22.55
CA ASN A 62 -25.40 -8.18 23.29
C ASN A 62 -24.46 -9.03 22.43
N SER A 63 -25.02 -9.97 21.67
CA SER A 63 -24.26 -10.85 20.77
C SER A 63 -23.59 -10.05 19.66
N LEU A 64 -24.33 -9.16 19.00
CA LEU A 64 -23.78 -8.25 17.98
C LEU A 64 -22.71 -7.33 18.55
N SER A 65 -22.90 -6.81 19.77
CA SER A 65 -21.89 -5.98 20.45
C SER A 65 -20.59 -6.75 20.70
N LEU A 66 -20.69 -8.02 21.10
CA LEU A 66 -19.53 -8.88 21.37
C LEU A 66 -18.79 -9.24 20.09
N ILE A 67 -19.52 -9.64 19.03
CA ILE A 67 -18.96 -9.89 17.70
C ILE A 67 -18.22 -8.66 17.19
N THR A 68 -18.87 -7.50 17.22
CA THR A 68 -18.27 -6.24 16.75
C THR A 68 -16.98 -5.90 17.52
N LYS A 69 -16.96 -6.08 18.84
CA LYS A 69 -15.74 -5.86 19.64
C LYS A 69 -14.62 -6.83 19.25
N ASN A 70 -14.96 -8.08 18.98
CA ASN A 70 -14.00 -9.09 18.57
C ASN A 70 -13.42 -8.78 17.19
N ASP A 71 -14.26 -8.42 16.22
CA ASP A 71 -13.84 -8.05 14.86
C ASP A 71 -12.92 -6.82 14.90
N ILE A 72 -13.25 -5.80 15.70
CA ILE A 72 -12.39 -4.64 15.91
C ILE A 72 -11.04 -5.05 16.53
N ALA A 73 -11.01 -6.00 17.46
CA ALA A 73 -9.77 -6.47 18.07
C ALA A 73 -8.91 -7.24 17.06
N ASN A 74 -9.53 -8.10 16.24
CA ASN A 74 -8.86 -8.85 15.18
C ASN A 74 -8.26 -7.92 14.14
N LEU A 75 -9.04 -6.97 13.61
CA LEU A 75 -8.56 -5.98 12.65
C LEU A 75 -7.41 -5.13 13.20
N ARG A 76 -7.44 -4.79 14.50
CA ARG A 76 -6.31 -4.09 15.15
C ARG A 76 -5.06 -4.95 15.24
N SER A 77 -5.20 -6.26 15.46
CA SER A 77 -4.08 -7.19 15.47
C SER A 77 -3.50 -7.35 14.08
N GLU A 78 -4.32 -7.62 13.08
CA GLU A 78 -3.92 -7.74 11.67
C GLU A 78 -3.18 -6.48 11.21
N LEU A 79 -3.74 -5.30 11.46
CA LEU A 79 -3.09 -4.03 11.09
C LEU A 79 -1.74 -3.83 11.80
N LYS A 80 -1.61 -4.29 13.05
CA LYS A 80 -0.35 -4.21 13.79
C LYS A 80 0.71 -5.12 13.17
N ASP A 81 0.31 -6.33 12.76
CA ASP A 81 1.19 -7.30 12.12
C ASP A 81 1.61 -6.81 10.72
N ASP A 82 0.68 -6.27 9.92
CA ASP A 82 0.98 -5.65 8.63
C ASP A 82 1.97 -4.49 8.76
N ILE A 83 1.78 -3.61 9.75
CA ILE A 83 2.72 -2.51 10.04
C ILE A 83 4.10 -3.05 10.43
N ALA A 84 4.17 -4.15 11.18
CA ALA A 84 5.44 -4.76 11.57
C ALA A 84 6.16 -5.37 10.36
N ASN A 85 5.43 -6.07 9.49
CA ASN A 85 5.94 -6.65 8.25
C ASN A 85 6.50 -5.57 7.32
N LEU A 86 5.71 -4.52 7.04
CA LEU A 86 6.14 -3.39 6.19
C LEU A 86 7.39 -2.67 6.76
N ARG A 87 7.50 -2.56 8.08
CA ARG A 87 8.71 -2.00 8.71
C ARG A 87 9.94 -2.89 8.52
N SER A 88 9.77 -4.21 8.53
CA SER A 88 10.85 -5.15 8.27
C SER A 88 11.29 -5.06 6.81
N GLU A 89 10.35 -5.12 5.87
CA GLU A 89 10.60 -4.99 4.43
C GLU A 89 11.36 -3.70 4.11
N LEU A 90 10.88 -2.56 4.63
CA LEU A 90 11.55 -1.27 4.41
C LEU A 90 12.98 -1.25 4.98
N LYS A 91 13.24 -1.93 6.09
CA LYS A 91 14.58 -2.02 6.68
C LYS A 91 15.51 -2.85 5.82
N ASP A 92 15.01 -3.94 5.25
CA ASP A 92 15.76 -4.81 4.35
C ASP A 92 16.07 -4.07 3.04
N ASP A 93 15.09 -3.38 2.46
CA ASP A 93 15.29 -2.53 1.26
C ASP A 93 16.34 -1.44 1.48
N ILE A 94 16.30 -0.74 2.62
CA ILE A 94 17.32 0.26 2.97
C ILE A 94 18.70 -0.38 3.09
N THR A 95 18.80 -1.61 3.61
CA THR A 95 20.07 -2.32 3.76
C THR A 95 20.62 -2.74 2.40
N ASN A 96 19.76 -3.24 1.51
CA ASN A 96 20.11 -3.61 0.15
C ASN A 96 20.60 -2.40 -0.66
N LEU A 97 19.84 -1.29 -0.64
CA LEU A 97 20.21 -0.05 -1.32
C LEU A 97 21.57 0.50 -0.84
N ARG A 98 21.86 0.41 0.47
CA ARG A 98 23.18 0.81 1.00
C ARG A 98 24.30 -0.08 0.50
N SER A 99 24.05 -1.39 0.35
CA SER A 99 25.03 -2.32 -0.22
C SER A 99 25.29 -2.00 -1.69
N GLU A 100 24.23 -1.83 -2.48
CA GLU A 100 24.32 -1.47 -3.90
C GLU A 100 25.10 -0.16 -4.11
N GLN A 101 24.80 0.88 -3.33
CA GLN A 101 25.54 2.15 -3.41
C GLN A 101 27.04 1.97 -3.06
N LYS A 102 27.36 1.12 -2.09
CA LYS A 102 28.75 0.85 -1.73
C LYS A 102 29.49 0.09 -2.84
N ASP A 103 28.83 -0.85 -3.49
CA ASP A 103 29.37 -1.61 -4.60
C ASP A 103 29.59 -0.70 -5.81
N ASP A 104 28.65 0.18 -6.12
CA ASP A 104 28.77 1.18 -7.19
C ASP A 104 29.93 2.16 -6.94
N ILE A 105 30.08 2.67 -5.70
CA ILE A 105 31.22 3.50 -5.32
C ILE A 105 32.54 2.75 -5.53
N THR A 106 32.59 1.48 -5.12
CA THR A 106 33.80 0.64 -5.26
C THR A 106 34.15 0.43 -6.73
N LYS A 107 33.15 0.15 -7.56
CA LYS A 107 33.30 -0.01 -9.01
C LYS A 107 33.83 1.27 -9.65
N PHE A 108 33.25 2.42 -9.32
CA PHE A 108 33.69 3.72 -9.82
C PHE A 108 35.14 4.05 -9.42
N GLN A 109 35.54 3.72 -8.18
CA GLN A 109 36.92 3.88 -7.72
C GLN A 109 37.91 3.01 -8.52
N ILE A 110 37.54 1.76 -8.82
CA ILE A 110 38.35 0.85 -9.63
C ILE A 110 38.50 1.40 -11.05
N GLU A 111 37.39 1.82 -11.67
CA GLU A 111 37.38 2.39 -13.02
C GLU A 111 38.27 3.65 -13.10
N THR A 112 38.09 4.58 -12.17
CA THR A 112 38.91 5.80 -12.09
C THR A 112 40.41 5.48 -11.93
N LYS A 113 40.75 4.48 -11.10
CA LYS A 113 42.15 4.06 -10.92
C LYS A 113 42.73 3.43 -12.17
N ASN A 114 41.94 2.64 -12.90
CA ASN A 114 42.34 2.03 -14.15
C ASN A 114 42.58 3.10 -15.22
N ASP A 115 41.66 4.07 -15.36
CA ASP A 115 41.80 5.17 -16.31
C ASP A 115 43.00 6.04 -15.99
N MET A 116 43.26 6.32 -14.71
CA MET A 116 44.47 7.05 -14.31
C MET A 116 45.75 6.27 -14.63
N THR A 117 45.73 4.94 -14.55
CA THR A 117 46.86 4.10 -14.96
C THR A 117 47.08 4.17 -16.46
N LYS A 118 46.02 4.02 -17.26
CA LYS A 118 46.09 4.13 -18.72
C LYS A 118 46.61 5.50 -19.17
N LEU A 119 46.07 6.59 -18.64
CA LEU A 119 46.53 7.95 -18.96
C LEU A 119 48.01 8.16 -18.64
N ARG A 120 48.52 7.56 -17.55
CA ARG A 120 49.96 7.60 -17.22
C ARG A 120 50.80 6.81 -18.22
N GLU A 121 50.33 5.67 -18.69
CA GLU A 121 51.00 4.85 -19.70
C GLU A 121 51.05 5.57 -21.05
N GLU A 122 49.91 6.10 -21.49
CA GLU A 122 49.79 6.92 -22.71
C GLU A 122 50.73 8.13 -22.66
N LEU A 123 50.72 8.90 -21.57
CA LEU A 123 51.61 10.05 -21.41
C LEU A 123 53.09 9.64 -21.41
N LYS A 124 53.44 8.50 -20.83
CA LYS A 124 54.82 7.99 -20.85
C LYS A 124 55.25 7.61 -22.26
N GLU A 125 54.36 7.00 -23.04
CA GLU A 125 54.60 6.69 -24.44
C GLU A 125 54.82 7.96 -25.27
N ASP A 126 53.95 8.96 -25.10
CA ASP A 126 54.06 10.25 -25.80
C ASP A 126 55.35 10.99 -25.43
N ILE A 127 55.75 11.00 -24.16
CA ILE A 127 57.04 11.56 -23.73
C ILE A 127 58.21 10.85 -24.42
N ASN A 128 58.15 9.52 -24.55
CA ASN A 128 59.21 8.76 -25.23
C ASN A 128 59.25 9.05 -26.73
N LYS A 129 58.09 9.19 -27.39
CA LYS A 129 58.01 9.63 -28.79
C LYS A 129 58.67 11.00 -28.98
N VAL A 130 58.27 11.99 -28.18
CA VAL A 130 58.86 13.34 -28.23
C VAL A 130 60.37 13.32 -27.98
N ARG A 131 60.86 12.50 -27.03
CA ARG A 131 62.30 12.35 -26.78
C ARG A 131 63.05 11.77 -27.97
N ASN A 132 62.47 10.77 -28.63
CA ASN A 132 63.04 10.16 -29.82
C ASN A 132 63.06 11.14 -30.99
N ASP A 133 61.96 11.86 -31.23
CA ASP A 133 61.87 12.87 -32.28
C ASP A 133 62.90 13.99 -32.06
N LEU A 134 63.09 14.43 -30.81
CA LEU A 134 64.11 15.40 -30.46
C LEU A 134 65.53 14.87 -30.70
N ALA A 135 65.81 13.61 -30.38
CA ALA A 135 67.10 12.99 -30.64
C ALA A 135 67.39 12.88 -32.14
N ASN A 136 66.38 12.50 -32.92
CA ASN A 136 66.44 12.43 -34.38
C ASN A 136 66.69 13.82 -34.99
N ALA A 137 65.95 14.84 -34.57
CA ALA A 137 66.14 16.21 -35.03
C ALA A 137 67.55 16.74 -34.69
N LYS A 138 68.07 16.47 -33.48
CA LYS A 138 69.45 16.80 -33.11
C LYS A 138 70.47 16.10 -34.02
N ALA A 139 70.28 14.82 -34.31
CA ALA A 139 71.17 14.07 -35.19
C ALA A 139 71.13 14.59 -36.62
N GLU A 140 69.96 14.96 -37.14
CA GLU A 140 69.82 15.59 -38.45
C GLU A 140 70.53 16.95 -38.52
N ILE A 141 70.36 17.80 -37.51
CA ILE A 141 71.06 19.10 -37.43
C ILE A 141 72.58 18.88 -37.45
N ILE A 142 73.10 17.93 -36.68
CA ILE A 142 74.53 17.59 -36.66
C ILE A 142 74.99 17.12 -38.06
N LYS A 143 74.24 16.22 -38.71
CA LYS A 143 74.54 15.74 -40.06
C LYS A 143 74.65 16.91 -41.05
N TRP A 144 73.66 17.81 -41.05
CA TRP A 144 73.66 18.98 -41.93
C TRP A 144 74.78 19.97 -41.63
N LEU A 145 75.10 20.21 -40.34
CA LEU A 145 76.23 21.04 -39.93
C LEU A 145 77.56 20.47 -40.47
N PHE A 146 77.78 19.16 -40.38
CA PHE A 146 78.99 18.54 -40.94
C PHE A 146 79.10 18.72 -42.45
N ILE A 147 78.02 18.47 -43.20
CA ILE A 147 77.98 18.67 -44.66
C ILE A 147 78.28 20.14 -45.00
N PHE A 148 77.68 21.07 -44.26
CA PHE A 148 77.87 22.50 -44.45
C PHE A 148 79.32 22.94 -44.18
N LEU A 149 79.93 22.49 -43.08
CA LEU A 149 81.31 22.83 -42.72
C LEU A 149 82.31 22.31 -43.76
N ILE A 150 82.12 21.09 -44.27
CA ILE A 150 82.95 20.55 -45.36
C ILE A 150 82.83 21.42 -46.61
N GLY A 151 81.60 21.83 -46.96
CA GLY A 151 81.34 22.74 -48.07
C GLY A 151 82.07 24.09 -47.93
N GLN A 152 82.00 24.72 -46.75
CA GLN A 152 82.73 25.96 -46.46
C GLN A 152 84.25 25.78 -46.55
N GLY A 153 84.78 24.65 -46.09
CA GLY A 153 86.20 24.33 -46.23
C GLY A 153 86.65 24.28 -47.69
N ALA A 154 85.87 23.62 -48.55
CA ALA A 154 86.17 23.51 -49.98
C ALA A 154 86.11 24.88 -50.71
N THR A 155 85.16 25.75 -50.35
CA THR A 155 85.09 27.10 -50.93
C THR A 155 86.26 27.98 -50.49
N ILE A 156 86.64 27.95 -49.20
CA ILE A 156 87.80 28.70 -48.68
C ILE A 156 89.10 28.24 -49.37
N ILE A 157 89.33 26.94 -49.53
CA ILE A 157 90.50 26.40 -50.23
C ILE A 157 90.54 26.89 -51.68
N SER A 158 89.39 26.91 -52.36
CA SER A 158 89.29 27.38 -53.74
C SER A 158 89.63 28.87 -53.85
N ILE A 159 89.15 29.70 -52.92
CA ILE A 159 89.48 31.13 -52.85
C ILE A 159 90.97 31.35 -52.58
N LEU A 160 91.55 30.64 -51.60
CA LEU A 160 92.98 30.73 -51.28
C LEU A 160 93.88 30.37 -52.46
N LYS A 161 93.47 29.39 -53.28
CA LYS A 161 94.20 29.00 -54.49
C LYS A 161 94.11 30.04 -55.61
N PHE A 162 93.07 30.87 -55.62
CA PHE A 162 92.87 31.92 -56.63
C PHE A 162 93.60 33.23 -56.29
N ILE A 163 93.87 33.47 -55.00
CA ILE A 163 94.57 34.69 -54.51
C ILE A 163 96.11 34.54 -54.53
N LYS A 164 96.63 33.31 -54.65
CA LYS A 164 98.06 33.01 -54.85
C LYS A 164 98.40 32.88 -56.33
#